data_AF-A0A523VTD1-F1
#
_entry.id   AF-A0A523VTD1-F1
#
_cell.length_a   1.000
_cell.length_b   1.000
_cell.length_c   1.000
_cell.angle_alpha   90.00
_cell.angle_beta   90.00
_cell.angle_gamma   90.00
#
_symmetry.space_group_name_H-M   'P 1'
#
loop_
_entity.id
_entity.type
_entity.pdbx_description
1 polymer ?
#
loop_
_entity_poly.entity_id
_entity_poly.type
_entity_poly.pdbx_seq_one_letter_code
_entity_poly.pdbx_strand_id
1 'polypeptide(L)'
;MAVKEKIWDLPYHEAFFKTSHNSYEHSIREQLSNGVRGLEYDLHDDKIQELEDFEVYHLQNHIDVLLGEDGNPNNLLFSRWLKVLDDWSNEQNKEHAPITLFVELKDGIIDSNNEPDELYGIKKMNKIIMDSFNSKTLFTFKDFRENNYKWPTVRELKGCILLILVSYWGGYWAASEDGFESRLKYLNNCLEAKDDVCFVSWVQEDKGEKSSFLKEKSHFWKCSLDYSTKSFTENNKFQRLTRADFDKIVWGRHVKTYYNKNYEKGYRCNFPATDAWRSEKYNSCFPWSI
;
A
#
# COMPACT_ATOMS: atom_id res chain seq x y z
N MET A 1 -11.37 23.60 -13.01
CA MET A 1 -11.54 22.47 -13.97
C MET A 1 -10.23 22.12 -14.68
N ALA A 2 -9.55 23.07 -15.34
CA ALA A 2 -8.32 22.78 -16.10
C ALA A 2 -7.13 22.15 -15.32
N VAL A 3 -7.02 22.37 -14.00
CA VAL A 3 -5.97 21.75 -13.17
C VAL A 3 -6.30 20.28 -12.86
N LYS A 4 -7.58 19.92 -12.67
CA LYS A 4 -7.98 18.54 -12.35
C LYS A 4 -7.85 17.60 -13.54
N GLU A 5 -8.07 18.06 -14.77
CA GLU A 5 -7.87 17.22 -15.96
C GLU A 5 -6.41 16.86 -16.20
N LYS A 6 -5.48 17.79 -15.95
CA LYS A 6 -4.03 17.54 -16.09
C LYS A 6 -3.48 16.48 -15.14
N ILE A 7 -4.14 16.27 -13.99
CA ILE A 7 -3.69 15.29 -13.00
C ILE A 7 -3.87 13.85 -13.52
N TRP A 8 -4.87 13.62 -14.38
CA TRP A 8 -5.11 12.31 -14.99
C TRP A 8 -4.04 11.93 -16.02
N ASP A 9 -3.36 12.91 -16.61
CA ASP A 9 -2.32 12.68 -17.60
C ASP A 9 -0.91 12.56 -16.99
N LEU A 10 -0.81 12.67 -15.65
CA LEU A 10 0.44 12.41 -14.95
C LEU A 10 0.76 10.90 -14.99
N PRO A 11 2.03 10.51 -15.14
CA PRO A 11 2.47 9.15 -14.82
C PRO A 11 2.03 8.77 -13.41
N TYR A 12 1.61 7.52 -13.23
CA TYR A 12 1.06 7.04 -11.95
C TYR A 12 1.97 7.33 -10.74
N HIS A 13 3.26 7.04 -10.90
CA HIS A 13 4.27 7.29 -9.87
C HIS A 13 4.54 8.78 -9.58
N GLU A 14 3.93 9.69 -10.32
CA GLU A 14 4.01 11.14 -10.10
C GLU A 14 2.73 11.74 -9.51
N ALA A 15 1.64 10.96 -9.47
CA ALA A 15 0.35 11.38 -8.94
C ALA A 15 0.27 11.19 -7.41
N PHE A 16 -0.60 11.97 -6.77
CA PHE A 16 -0.90 11.87 -5.34
C PHE A 16 -2.31 11.33 -5.15
N PHE A 17 -2.47 10.38 -4.24
CA PHE A 17 -3.73 9.71 -3.96
C PHE A 17 -4.10 9.89 -2.51
N LYS A 18 -5.40 10.07 -2.26
CA LYS A 18 -5.91 10.09 -0.90
C LYS A 18 -5.79 8.68 -0.31
N THR A 19 -5.17 8.54 0.86
CA THR A 19 -4.88 7.24 1.47
C THR A 19 -5.40 7.17 2.89
N SER A 20 -5.95 6.02 3.28
CA SER A 20 -6.26 5.70 4.68
C SER A 20 -5.26 4.70 5.25
N HIS A 21 -5.06 4.79 6.57
CA HIS A 21 -4.29 3.83 7.35
C HIS A 21 -5.25 2.83 7.99
N ASN A 22 -4.81 1.58 8.19
CA ASN A 22 -5.62 0.46 8.69
C ASN A 22 -7.05 0.44 8.10
N SER A 23 -7.16 0.39 6.77
CA SER A 23 -8.42 0.67 6.09
C SER A 23 -9.55 -0.29 6.47
N TYR A 24 -9.23 -1.48 6.97
CA TYR A 24 -10.16 -2.50 7.45
C TYR A 24 -10.86 -2.15 8.78
N GLU A 25 -10.41 -1.10 9.50
CA GLU A 25 -11.12 -0.53 10.66
C GLU A 25 -12.35 0.30 10.27
N HIS A 26 -12.57 0.48 8.96
CA HIS A 26 -13.61 1.32 8.40
C HIS A 26 -14.33 0.62 7.24
N SER A 27 -15.48 1.16 6.83
CA SER A 27 -16.13 0.73 5.59
C SER A 27 -15.22 0.99 4.39
N ILE A 28 -14.88 -0.06 3.65
CA ILE A 28 -14.06 0.05 2.43
C ILE A 28 -14.83 0.81 1.34
N ARG A 29 -16.13 0.50 1.18
CA ARG A 29 -16.98 1.16 0.17
C ARG A 29 -17.14 2.65 0.46
N GLU A 30 -17.29 3.03 1.72
CA GLU A 30 -17.40 4.43 2.10
C GLU A 30 -16.09 5.18 1.83
N GLN A 31 -14.94 4.59 2.15
CA GLN A 31 -13.63 5.16 1.86
C GLN A 31 -13.46 5.43 0.36
N LEU A 32 -13.71 4.42 -0.47
CA LEU A 32 -13.61 4.52 -1.93
C LEU A 32 -14.57 5.57 -2.51
N SER A 33 -15.79 5.63 -1.98
CA SER A 33 -16.81 6.61 -2.40
C SER A 33 -16.44 8.05 -2.01
N ASN A 34 -15.61 8.23 -0.99
CA ASN A 34 -15.06 9.53 -0.56
C ASN A 34 -13.70 9.88 -1.20
N GLY A 35 -13.34 9.18 -2.27
CA GLY A 35 -12.14 9.45 -3.05
C GLY A 35 -10.85 8.86 -2.47
N VAL A 36 -10.92 8.03 -1.43
CA VAL A 36 -9.73 7.27 -1.00
C VAL A 36 -9.33 6.31 -2.12
N ARG A 37 -8.05 6.32 -2.48
CA ARG A 37 -7.44 5.48 -3.52
C ARG A 37 -6.18 4.77 -3.06
N GLY A 38 -5.63 5.09 -1.89
CA GLY A 38 -4.72 4.21 -1.17
C GLY A 38 -5.44 3.56 0.01
N LEU A 39 -5.40 2.23 0.09
CA LEU A 39 -5.91 1.43 1.19
C LEU A 39 -4.78 0.59 1.77
N GLU A 40 -4.88 0.22 3.04
CA GLU A 40 -3.87 -0.56 3.76
C GLU A 40 -4.51 -1.72 4.51
N TYR A 41 -4.04 -2.95 4.24
CA TYR A 41 -4.41 -4.18 4.91
C TYR A 41 -3.19 -4.79 5.60
N ASP A 42 -3.37 -5.11 6.88
CA ASP A 42 -2.41 -5.85 7.70
C ASP A 42 -2.70 -7.34 7.54
N LEU A 43 -1.78 -8.06 6.90
CA LEU A 43 -1.92 -9.47 6.62
C LEU A 43 -1.14 -10.33 7.62
N HIS A 44 -1.84 -11.34 8.12
CA HIS A 44 -1.34 -12.38 8.98
C HIS A 44 -1.42 -13.74 8.30
N ASP A 45 -0.41 -14.58 8.50
CA ASP A 45 -0.27 -15.89 7.84
C ASP A 45 -0.25 -17.09 8.80
N ASP A 46 -0.39 -16.85 10.11
CA ASP A 46 -0.36 -17.86 11.19
C ASP A 46 -1.13 -19.17 10.91
N LYS A 47 -2.22 -19.09 10.13
CA LYS A 47 -3.12 -20.22 9.81
C LYS A 47 -3.25 -20.50 8.31
N ILE A 48 -2.33 -20.03 7.49
CA ILE A 48 -2.44 -20.10 6.03
C ILE A 48 -2.63 -21.53 5.50
N GLN A 49 -2.03 -22.54 6.15
CA GLN A 49 -2.21 -23.96 5.76
C GLN A 49 -3.62 -24.49 6.07
N GLU A 50 -4.24 -24.05 7.16
CA GLU A 50 -5.59 -24.48 7.55
C GLU A 50 -6.66 -23.72 6.76
N LEU A 51 -6.51 -22.40 6.68
CA LEU A 51 -7.48 -21.51 6.06
C LEU A 51 -7.37 -21.49 4.54
N GLU A 52 -6.23 -21.91 3.99
CA GLU A 52 -5.90 -21.75 2.58
C GLU A 52 -6.06 -20.26 2.14
N ASP A 53 -5.84 -19.33 3.05
CA ASP A 53 -6.01 -17.87 2.92
C ASP A 53 -5.22 -17.12 4.01
N PHE A 54 -5.15 -15.80 3.90
CA PHE A 54 -4.60 -14.90 4.92
C PHE A 54 -5.72 -14.26 5.73
N GLU A 55 -5.39 -13.77 6.92
CA GLU A 55 -6.30 -12.99 7.76
C GLU A 55 -5.91 -11.50 7.76
N VAL A 56 -6.90 -10.61 7.79
CA VAL A 56 -6.72 -9.15 7.79
C VAL A 56 -7.12 -8.57 9.16
N TYR A 57 -6.15 -8.09 9.94
CA TYR A 57 -6.37 -7.42 11.25
C TYR A 57 -5.08 -6.77 11.80
N HIS A 58 -5.21 -5.87 12.79
CA HIS A 58 -4.09 -5.31 13.57
C HIS A 58 -3.99 -5.92 14.97
N LEU A 59 -5.12 -5.94 15.69
CA LEU A 59 -5.15 -6.21 17.12
C LEU A 59 -5.58 -7.64 17.43
N GLN A 60 -5.09 -8.14 18.56
CA GLN A 60 -5.53 -9.42 19.11
C GLN A 60 -7.05 -9.42 19.30
N ASN A 61 -7.67 -10.58 19.06
CA ASN A 61 -9.12 -10.78 19.04
C ASN A 61 -9.87 -9.94 17.98
N HIS A 62 -9.15 -9.28 17.07
CA HIS A 62 -9.70 -8.63 15.88
C HIS A 62 -10.73 -7.53 16.19
N ILE A 63 -10.60 -6.89 17.36
CA ILE A 63 -11.54 -5.88 17.88
C ILE A 63 -11.56 -4.57 17.09
N ASP A 64 -10.53 -4.39 16.27
CA ASP A 64 -10.29 -3.27 15.36
C ASP A 64 -10.97 -3.46 14.01
N VAL A 65 -11.29 -4.69 13.61
CA VAL A 65 -11.80 -4.98 12.28
C VAL A 65 -13.31 -4.71 12.18
N LEU A 66 -13.71 -3.89 11.22
CA LEU A 66 -15.12 -3.58 10.98
C LEU A 66 -15.77 -4.66 10.10
N LEU A 67 -16.15 -5.78 10.71
CA LEU A 67 -16.79 -6.91 10.03
C LEU A 67 -18.28 -6.69 9.76
N GLY A 68 -18.74 -7.08 8.57
CA GLY A 68 -20.16 -7.16 8.22
C GLY A 68 -20.91 -5.84 8.01
N GLU A 69 -20.26 -4.71 8.26
CA GLU A 69 -20.86 -3.39 8.12
C GLU A 69 -20.59 -2.77 6.74
N ASP A 70 -21.61 -2.11 6.18
CA ASP A 70 -21.54 -1.37 4.90
C ASP A 70 -20.88 -2.16 3.74
N GLY A 71 -21.11 -3.48 3.72
CA GLY A 71 -20.60 -4.38 2.68
C GLY A 71 -19.17 -4.90 2.90
N ASN A 72 -18.53 -4.58 4.03
CA ASN A 72 -17.32 -5.29 4.46
C ASN A 72 -17.63 -6.79 4.72
N PRO A 73 -16.63 -7.68 4.59
CA PRO A 73 -16.86 -9.10 4.80
C PRO A 73 -17.17 -9.43 6.26
N ASN A 74 -17.88 -10.55 6.48
CA ASN A 74 -18.20 -11.08 7.81
C ASN A 74 -17.08 -11.96 8.40
N ASN A 75 -15.90 -11.99 7.77
CA ASN A 75 -14.73 -12.75 8.23
C ASN A 75 -13.44 -12.02 7.85
N LEU A 76 -12.33 -12.52 8.38
CA LEU A 76 -11.01 -11.93 8.23
C LEU A 76 -10.30 -12.31 6.92
N LEU A 77 -10.87 -13.22 6.13
CA LEU A 77 -10.18 -13.82 5.00
C LEU A 77 -9.84 -12.78 3.93
N PHE A 78 -8.56 -12.68 3.57
CA PHE A 78 -8.04 -11.68 2.63
C PHE A 78 -8.76 -11.73 1.29
N SER A 79 -9.05 -12.92 0.76
CA SER A 79 -9.85 -13.08 -0.47
C SER A 79 -11.21 -12.38 -0.40
N ARG A 80 -11.85 -12.35 0.78
CA ARG A 80 -13.15 -11.70 0.98
C ARG A 80 -13.04 -10.20 1.03
N TRP A 81 -11.96 -9.67 1.59
CA TRP A 81 -11.65 -8.23 1.52
C TRP A 81 -11.32 -7.79 0.10
N LEU A 82 -10.51 -8.56 -0.65
CA LEU A 82 -10.23 -8.29 -2.07
C LEU A 82 -11.50 -8.28 -2.91
N LYS A 83 -12.43 -9.21 -2.64
CA LYS A 83 -13.73 -9.25 -3.32
C LYS A 83 -14.53 -7.96 -3.14
N VAL A 84 -14.45 -7.28 -1.99
CA VAL A 84 -15.12 -5.98 -1.80
C VAL A 84 -14.58 -4.93 -2.78
N LEU A 85 -13.26 -4.94 -3.02
CA LEU A 85 -12.64 -4.04 -3.99
C LEU A 85 -13.08 -4.37 -5.41
N ASP A 86 -13.01 -5.64 -5.81
CA ASP A 86 -13.44 -6.08 -7.16
C ASP A 86 -14.91 -5.76 -7.41
N ASP A 87 -15.80 -6.07 -6.46
CA ASP A 87 -17.23 -5.80 -6.56
C ASP A 87 -17.48 -4.28 -6.69
N TRP A 88 -16.87 -3.46 -5.82
CA TRP A 88 -17.04 -2.00 -5.89
C TRP A 88 -16.56 -1.42 -7.22
N SER A 89 -15.41 -1.88 -7.72
CA SER A 89 -14.82 -1.47 -9.00
C SER A 89 -15.70 -1.87 -10.19
N ASN A 90 -16.28 -3.07 -10.17
CA ASN A 90 -17.06 -3.63 -11.28
C ASN A 90 -18.52 -3.18 -11.34
N GLU A 91 -19.04 -2.58 -10.27
CA GLU A 91 -20.40 -2.01 -10.21
C GLU A 91 -20.51 -0.71 -11.04
N GLN A 92 -20.92 0.41 -10.45
CA GLN A 92 -21.09 1.69 -11.14
C GLN A 92 -19.78 2.50 -11.22
N ASN A 93 -18.67 1.96 -10.72
CA ASN A 93 -17.41 2.69 -10.54
C ASN A 93 -16.31 2.32 -11.54
N LYS A 94 -16.63 1.72 -12.68
CA LYS A 94 -15.65 1.13 -13.63
C LYS A 94 -14.56 2.07 -14.15
N GLU A 95 -14.74 3.38 -14.05
CA GLU A 95 -13.74 4.39 -14.44
C GLU A 95 -13.11 5.11 -13.24
N HIS A 96 -13.13 4.52 -12.04
CA HIS A 96 -12.47 5.09 -10.88
C HIS A 96 -10.97 5.32 -11.15
N ALA A 97 -10.39 6.32 -10.49
CA ALA A 97 -8.93 6.45 -10.44
C ALA A 97 -8.31 5.16 -9.85
N PRO A 98 -7.10 4.75 -10.27
CA PRO A 98 -6.47 3.53 -9.80
C PRO A 98 -6.44 3.44 -8.28
N ILE A 99 -6.75 2.25 -7.76
CA ILE A 99 -6.67 1.95 -6.33
C ILE A 99 -5.33 1.27 -6.05
N THR A 100 -4.64 1.72 -5.01
CA THR A 100 -3.48 1.05 -4.44
C THR A 100 -3.88 0.35 -3.17
N LEU A 101 -3.60 -0.95 -3.09
CA LEU A 101 -3.67 -1.68 -1.85
C LEU A 101 -2.25 -1.93 -1.33
N PHE A 102 -1.94 -1.31 -0.21
CA PHE A 102 -0.77 -1.62 0.60
C PHE A 102 -1.06 -2.89 1.40
N VAL A 103 -0.30 -3.93 1.12
CA VAL A 103 -0.36 -5.19 1.85
C VAL A 103 0.84 -5.20 2.80
N GLU A 104 0.56 -4.96 4.06
CA GLU A 104 1.55 -4.95 5.13
C GLU A 104 1.62 -6.33 5.77
N LEU A 105 2.77 -6.98 5.62
CA LEU A 105 2.99 -8.31 6.17
C LEU A 105 3.39 -8.16 7.63
N LYS A 106 2.52 -8.60 8.53
CA LYS A 106 2.75 -8.53 9.98
C LYS A 106 3.59 -9.70 10.49
N ASP A 107 3.40 -10.85 9.86
CA ASP A 107 4.12 -12.08 10.13
C ASP A 107 5.15 -12.35 9.04
N GLY A 108 6.15 -13.15 9.37
CA GLY A 108 7.09 -13.63 8.37
C GLY A 108 6.40 -14.65 7.48
N ILE A 109 6.12 -14.31 6.21
CA ILE A 109 5.71 -15.30 5.20
C ILE A 109 6.76 -16.43 5.05
N ILE A 110 7.96 -16.19 5.55
CA ILE A 110 9.03 -17.15 5.73
C ILE A 110 9.11 -17.46 7.23
N ASP A 111 8.31 -18.41 7.70
CA ASP A 111 8.40 -18.92 9.07
C ASP A 111 8.22 -20.44 9.13
N SER A 112 8.42 -21.02 10.31
CA SER A 112 8.28 -22.46 10.55
C SER A 112 6.86 -23.00 10.35
N ASN A 113 5.84 -22.14 10.30
CA ASN A 113 4.46 -22.53 10.03
C ASN A 113 4.21 -22.78 8.54
N ASN A 114 5.16 -22.37 7.67
CA ASN A 114 5.09 -22.47 6.22
C ASN A 114 5.93 -23.63 5.62
N GLU A 115 6.42 -24.56 6.45
CA GLU A 115 7.02 -25.81 5.98
C GLU A 115 6.06 -26.52 5.00
N PRO A 116 6.44 -26.72 3.71
CA PRO A 116 7.79 -27.08 3.27
C PRO A 116 8.51 -26.13 2.28
N ASP A 117 8.02 -24.91 2.00
CA ASP A 117 8.75 -23.97 1.11
C ASP A 117 8.48 -22.52 1.54
N GLU A 118 9.53 -21.75 1.80
CA GLU A 118 9.51 -20.30 2.08
C GLU A 118 8.73 -19.48 1.02
N LEU A 119 8.53 -20.05 -0.18
CA LEU A 119 7.73 -19.45 -1.25
C LEU A 119 6.24 -19.83 -1.21
N TYR A 120 5.81 -20.74 -0.33
CA TYR A 120 4.42 -21.20 -0.26
C TYR A 120 3.47 -20.03 -0.02
N GLY A 121 3.68 -19.25 1.04
CA GLY A 121 2.80 -18.12 1.34
C GLY A 121 2.83 -17.04 0.25
N ILE A 122 4.00 -16.75 -0.33
CA ILE A 122 4.11 -15.81 -1.48
C ILE A 122 3.30 -16.29 -2.69
N LYS A 123 3.47 -17.57 -3.09
CA LYS A 123 2.75 -18.16 -4.22
C LYS A 123 1.25 -18.21 -3.93
N LYS A 124 0.88 -18.53 -2.69
CA LYS A 124 -0.50 -18.59 -2.22
C LYS A 124 -1.16 -17.21 -2.24
N MET A 125 -0.48 -16.17 -1.76
CA MET A 125 -0.93 -14.78 -1.83
C MET A 125 -1.13 -14.34 -3.28
N ASN A 126 -0.14 -14.57 -4.15
CA ASN A 126 -0.25 -14.27 -5.57
C ASN A 126 -1.47 -14.98 -6.19
N LYS A 127 -1.68 -16.25 -5.86
CA LYS A 127 -2.84 -17.01 -6.33
C LYS A 127 -4.16 -16.41 -5.83
N ILE A 128 -4.28 -16.08 -4.54
CA ILE A 128 -5.48 -15.47 -3.96
C ILE A 128 -5.80 -14.14 -4.66
N ILE A 129 -4.79 -13.30 -4.88
CA ILE A 129 -4.96 -12.02 -5.59
C ILE A 129 -5.47 -12.26 -7.01
N MET A 130 -4.79 -13.12 -7.77
CA MET A 130 -5.16 -13.41 -9.16
C MET A 130 -6.54 -14.07 -9.30
N ASP A 131 -6.93 -14.90 -8.34
CA ASP A 131 -8.25 -15.55 -8.32
C ASP A 131 -9.37 -14.58 -7.87
N SER A 132 -9.03 -13.50 -7.15
CA SER A 132 -10.01 -12.55 -6.58
C SER A 132 -10.44 -11.45 -7.55
N PHE A 133 -9.63 -11.14 -8.56
CA PHE A 133 -9.88 -10.04 -9.49
C PHE A 133 -10.03 -10.50 -10.93
N ASN A 134 -10.81 -9.75 -11.71
CA ASN A 134 -10.74 -9.87 -13.16
C ASN A 134 -9.35 -9.43 -13.66
N SER A 135 -8.80 -10.11 -14.67
CA SER A 135 -7.48 -9.75 -15.24
C SER A 135 -7.40 -8.33 -15.80
N LYS A 136 -8.54 -7.70 -16.13
CA LYS A 136 -8.58 -6.28 -16.55
C LYS A 136 -8.59 -5.29 -15.38
N THR A 137 -8.94 -5.75 -14.18
CA THR A 137 -9.01 -4.93 -12.96
C THR A 137 -7.64 -4.84 -12.29
N LEU A 138 -6.73 -5.79 -12.52
CA LEU A 138 -5.39 -5.74 -11.95
C LEU A 138 -4.38 -5.10 -12.89
N PHE A 139 -3.54 -4.23 -12.34
CA PHE A 139 -2.27 -3.85 -12.97
C PHE A 139 -1.13 -4.40 -12.12
N THR A 140 -0.41 -5.37 -12.68
CA THR A 140 0.59 -6.20 -12.00
C THR A 140 2.02 -5.76 -12.34
N PHE A 141 3.00 -6.31 -11.62
CA PHE A 141 4.41 -6.12 -11.97
C PHE A 141 4.72 -6.66 -13.38
N LYS A 142 4.08 -7.75 -13.79
CA LYS A 142 4.18 -8.29 -15.15
C LYS A 142 3.82 -7.24 -16.19
N ASP A 143 2.68 -6.58 -16.04
CA ASP A 143 2.21 -5.54 -16.97
C ASP A 143 3.21 -4.38 -17.04
N PHE A 144 3.74 -3.98 -15.88
CA PHE A 144 4.77 -2.95 -15.80
C PHE A 144 6.08 -3.37 -16.50
N ARG A 145 6.53 -4.62 -16.34
CA ARG A 145 7.69 -5.16 -17.05
C ARG A 145 7.44 -5.22 -18.57
N GLU A 146 6.28 -5.70 -19.00
CA GLU A 146 5.88 -5.75 -20.41
C GLU A 146 5.81 -4.35 -21.03
N ASN A 147 5.51 -3.33 -20.22
CA ASN A 147 5.60 -1.92 -20.60
C ASN A 147 7.02 -1.32 -20.46
N ASN A 148 8.06 -2.14 -20.47
CA ASN A 148 9.47 -1.73 -20.37
C ASN A 148 9.77 -0.89 -19.11
N TYR A 149 9.15 -1.24 -17.97
CA TYR A 149 9.32 -0.55 -16.70
C TYR A 149 8.95 0.95 -16.75
N LYS A 150 7.97 1.29 -17.60
CA LYS A 150 7.40 2.64 -17.68
C LYS A 150 6.03 2.67 -17.01
N TRP A 151 5.83 3.66 -16.15
CA TRP A 151 4.55 3.88 -15.50
C TRP A 151 3.54 4.43 -16.50
N PRO A 152 2.37 3.80 -16.67
CA PRO A 152 1.27 4.41 -17.39
C PRO A 152 0.78 5.66 -16.65
N THR A 153 0.03 6.49 -17.35
CA THR A 153 -0.68 7.63 -16.76
C THR A 153 -1.81 7.14 -15.85
N VAL A 154 -2.26 8.01 -14.93
CA VAL A 154 -3.45 7.70 -14.11
C VAL A 154 -4.67 7.40 -14.99
N ARG A 155 -4.82 8.10 -16.12
CA ARG A 155 -5.89 7.88 -17.09
C ARG A 155 -5.86 6.48 -17.70
N GLU A 156 -4.68 6.00 -18.04
CA GLU A 156 -4.51 4.65 -18.61
C GLU A 156 -4.78 3.55 -17.58
N LEU A 157 -4.65 3.84 -16.28
CA LEU A 157 -4.94 2.93 -15.16
C LEU A 157 -6.35 3.10 -14.58
N LYS A 158 -7.28 3.73 -15.30
CA LYS A 158 -8.68 3.83 -14.87
C LYS A 158 -9.27 2.44 -14.61
N GLY A 159 -9.95 2.29 -13.49
CA GLY A 159 -10.58 1.04 -13.08
C GLY A 159 -9.59 -0.03 -12.60
N CYS A 160 -8.29 0.27 -12.56
CA CYS A 160 -7.29 -0.70 -12.14
C CYS A 160 -7.03 -0.65 -10.63
N ILE A 161 -6.55 -1.78 -10.12
CA ILE A 161 -6.10 -2.01 -8.75
C ILE A 161 -4.66 -2.51 -8.83
N LEU A 162 -3.80 -1.93 -7.99
CA LEU A 162 -2.39 -2.26 -7.85
C LEU A 162 -2.14 -2.70 -6.42
N LEU A 163 -1.32 -3.73 -6.23
CA LEU A 163 -0.94 -4.20 -4.91
C LEU A 163 0.55 -3.95 -4.67
N ILE A 164 0.86 -3.42 -3.49
CA ILE A 164 2.22 -3.11 -3.07
C ILE A 164 2.51 -3.82 -1.76
N LEU A 165 3.53 -4.68 -1.77
CA LEU A 165 4.05 -5.31 -0.57
C LEU A 165 4.89 -4.32 0.22
N VAL A 166 4.55 -4.16 1.48
CA VAL A 166 5.18 -3.22 2.40
C VAL A 166 5.55 -3.89 3.71
N SER A 167 6.58 -3.37 4.37
CA SER A 167 6.96 -3.79 5.71
C SER A 167 6.35 -2.88 6.77
N TYR A 168 6.10 -3.47 7.95
CA TYR A 168 5.55 -2.80 9.13
C TYR A 168 6.32 -1.54 9.57
N TRP A 169 5.62 -0.51 10.01
CA TRP A 169 6.22 0.67 10.65
C TRP A 169 6.23 0.51 12.17
N GLY A 170 7.40 0.67 12.81
CA GLY A 170 7.49 0.80 14.28
C GLY A 170 7.55 -0.51 15.09
N GLY A 171 7.45 -1.68 14.46
CA GLY A 171 7.79 -2.94 15.10
C GLY A 171 9.31 -3.09 15.20
N TYR A 172 9.78 -3.57 16.36
CA TYR A 172 11.14 -4.12 16.53
C TYR A 172 11.46 -5.22 15.47
N TRP A 173 10.43 -5.71 14.76
CA TRP A 173 10.39 -6.78 13.78
C TRP A 173 10.41 -6.35 12.31
N ALA A 174 10.14 -5.07 11.98
CA ALA A 174 10.15 -4.59 10.59
C ALA A 174 11.52 -4.66 9.90
N ALA A 175 12.57 -4.79 10.72
CA ALA A 175 13.96 -4.93 10.32
C ALA A 175 14.63 -6.19 10.91
N SER A 176 13.88 -7.08 11.58
CA SER A 176 14.43 -8.42 11.85
C SER A 176 14.46 -9.18 10.52
N GLU A 177 15.51 -9.97 10.35
CA GLU A 177 16.09 -10.40 9.09
C GLU A 177 15.10 -10.98 8.06
N ASP A 178 13.97 -11.54 8.51
CA ASP A 178 13.02 -12.28 7.66
C ASP A 178 12.17 -11.38 6.74
N GLY A 179 11.68 -10.23 7.21
CA GLY A 179 10.79 -9.36 6.43
C GLY A 179 11.51 -8.63 5.28
N PHE A 180 12.81 -8.33 5.46
CA PHE A 180 13.66 -7.76 4.42
C PHE A 180 14.03 -8.83 3.38
N GLU A 181 14.49 -10.00 3.80
CA GLU A 181 14.88 -11.07 2.88
C GLU A 181 13.69 -11.60 2.07
N SER A 182 12.50 -11.70 2.67
CA SER A 182 11.26 -12.09 1.96
C SER A 182 10.93 -11.11 0.82
N ARG A 183 10.93 -9.81 1.09
CA ARG A 183 10.66 -8.78 0.08
C ARG A 183 11.73 -8.74 -1.00
N LEU A 184 13.00 -8.88 -0.61
CA LEU A 184 14.10 -8.93 -1.55
C LEU A 184 14.02 -10.15 -2.47
N LYS A 185 13.69 -11.33 -1.92
CA LYS A 185 13.46 -12.56 -2.68
C LYS A 185 12.29 -12.41 -3.64
N TYR A 186 11.17 -11.86 -3.18
CA TYR A 186 10.01 -11.57 -4.04
C TYR A 186 10.38 -10.62 -5.19
N LEU A 187 11.10 -9.53 -4.90
CA LEU A 187 11.54 -8.58 -5.93
C LEU A 187 12.45 -9.26 -6.97
N ASN A 188 13.36 -10.13 -6.55
CA ASN A 188 14.18 -10.90 -7.49
C ASN A 188 13.30 -11.81 -8.37
N ASN A 189 12.31 -12.49 -7.80
CA ASN A 189 11.38 -13.32 -8.55
C ASN A 189 10.54 -12.51 -9.56
N CYS A 190 10.09 -11.31 -9.20
CA CYS A 190 9.44 -10.37 -10.13
C CYS A 190 10.33 -10.04 -11.34
N LEU A 191 11.60 -9.69 -11.08
CA LEU A 191 12.58 -9.34 -12.10
C LEU A 191 12.92 -10.53 -13.01
N GLU A 192 12.82 -11.75 -12.49
CA GLU A 192 13.04 -13.01 -13.20
C GLU A 192 11.77 -13.62 -13.83
N ALA A 193 10.62 -12.94 -13.78
CA ALA A 193 9.34 -13.43 -14.32
C ALA A 193 8.78 -14.69 -13.67
N LYS A 194 8.96 -14.83 -12.36
CA LYS A 194 8.49 -15.97 -11.56
C LYS A 194 7.27 -15.64 -10.68
N ASP A 195 7.27 -14.48 -10.02
CA ASP A 195 6.23 -14.05 -9.07
C ASP A 195 5.91 -12.57 -9.27
N ASP A 196 5.40 -12.19 -10.43
CA ASP A 196 5.29 -10.80 -10.90
C ASP A 196 3.87 -10.20 -10.75
N VAL A 197 3.20 -10.51 -9.64
CA VAL A 197 1.87 -9.97 -9.34
C VAL A 197 1.97 -8.60 -8.65
N CYS A 198 2.59 -8.56 -7.47
CA CYS A 198 2.67 -7.36 -6.64
C CYS A 198 3.93 -6.53 -6.95
N PHE A 199 3.88 -5.25 -6.59
CA PHE A 199 5.08 -4.43 -6.48
C PHE A 199 5.68 -4.54 -5.09
N VAL A 200 6.97 -4.20 -4.96
CA VAL A 200 7.66 -4.15 -3.67
C VAL A 200 8.02 -2.70 -3.34
N SER A 201 7.78 -2.31 -2.09
CA SER A 201 8.24 -1.04 -1.56
C SER A 201 9.57 -1.18 -0.81
N TRP A 202 10.39 -0.14 -0.97
CA TRP A 202 11.52 0.13 -0.06
C TRP A 202 11.03 0.90 1.16
N VAL A 203 11.66 0.72 2.32
CA VAL A 203 11.47 1.56 3.51
C VAL A 203 12.82 2.02 4.08
N GLN A 204 12.83 3.14 4.81
CA GLN A 204 14.09 3.72 5.30
C GLN A 204 14.79 2.84 6.34
N GLU A 205 14.02 1.99 7.02
CA GLU A 205 14.46 1.04 8.03
C GLU A 205 15.18 -0.18 7.42
N ASP A 206 15.10 -0.38 6.10
CA ASP A 206 15.83 -1.43 5.38
C ASP A 206 17.35 -1.24 5.52
N LYS A 207 18.04 -2.24 6.06
CA LYS A 207 19.48 -2.24 6.35
C LYS A 207 20.17 -3.46 5.75
N GLY A 208 21.50 -3.47 5.76
CA GLY A 208 22.32 -4.56 5.23
C GLY A 208 22.87 -4.28 3.83
N GLU A 209 23.78 -5.14 3.37
CA GLU A 209 24.54 -4.96 2.12
C GLU A 209 23.66 -4.89 0.87
N LYS A 210 22.48 -5.52 0.91
CA LYS A 210 21.53 -5.55 -0.22
C LYS A 210 20.45 -4.46 -0.15
N SER A 211 20.46 -3.59 0.87
CA SER A 211 19.47 -2.51 1.02
C SER A 211 19.51 -1.52 -0.16
N SER A 212 20.69 -1.26 -0.73
CA SER A 212 20.86 -0.43 -1.93
C SER A 212 20.17 -1.06 -3.15
N PHE A 213 20.27 -2.38 -3.31
CA PHE A 213 19.60 -3.08 -4.39
C PHE A 213 18.08 -2.96 -4.27
N LEU A 214 17.51 -3.25 -3.10
CA LEU A 214 16.07 -3.11 -2.86
C LEU A 214 15.63 -1.67 -3.15
N LYS A 215 16.41 -0.69 -2.69
CA LYS A 215 16.16 0.73 -2.92
C LYS A 215 16.20 1.15 -4.40
N GLU A 216 17.13 0.61 -5.18
CA GLU A 216 17.32 0.92 -6.61
C GLU A 216 16.30 0.22 -7.49
N LYS A 217 15.79 -0.94 -7.07
CA LYS A 217 14.90 -1.81 -7.84
C LYS A 217 13.44 -1.75 -7.40
N SER A 218 13.14 -1.23 -6.21
CA SER A 218 11.76 -0.97 -5.78
C SER A 218 11.18 0.20 -6.58
N HIS A 219 9.94 0.04 -7.02
CA HIS A 219 9.24 1.09 -7.78
C HIS A 219 8.39 2.00 -6.90
N PHE A 220 8.25 1.65 -5.63
CA PHE A 220 7.54 2.43 -4.64
C PHE A 220 8.37 2.64 -3.38
N TRP A 221 8.12 3.78 -2.74
CA TRP A 221 8.62 4.09 -1.42
C TRP A 221 7.42 4.32 -0.52
N LYS A 222 7.19 3.43 0.46
CA LYS A 222 6.15 3.66 1.47
C LYS A 222 6.67 4.71 2.45
N CYS A 223 5.92 5.80 2.60
CA CYS A 223 6.11 6.76 3.68
C CYS A 223 4.78 6.86 4.43
N SER A 224 4.77 6.40 5.68
CA SER A 224 3.69 6.73 6.59
C SER A 224 3.75 8.23 6.90
N LEU A 225 2.64 8.93 6.74
CA LEU A 225 2.50 10.36 7.03
C LEU A 225 1.52 10.55 8.17
N ASP A 226 1.79 11.53 9.02
CA ASP A 226 0.74 12.08 9.87
C ASP A 226 0.94 13.60 10.06
N TYR A 227 -0.17 14.32 10.22
CA TYR A 227 -0.30 15.76 9.92
C TYR A 227 0.42 16.74 10.84
N SER A 228 0.97 17.82 10.27
CA SER A 228 1.13 19.10 10.98
C SER A 228 0.27 20.19 10.33
N THR A 229 -0.71 20.71 11.08
CA THR A 229 -1.56 21.84 10.65
C THR A 229 -0.86 23.20 10.76
N LYS A 230 0.39 23.27 11.26
CA LYS A 230 1.08 24.54 11.57
C LYS A 230 1.71 25.22 10.33
N SER A 231 1.92 24.51 9.22
CA SER A 231 2.63 25.00 8.02
C SER A 231 1.81 24.87 6.72
N PHE A 232 0.49 24.97 6.83
CA PHE A 232 -0.49 24.78 5.75
C PHE A 232 -0.13 25.48 4.43
N THR A 233 0.16 26.78 4.48
CA THR A 233 0.41 27.60 3.29
C THR A 233 1.69 27.19 2.55
N GLU A 234 2.72 26.75 3.26
CA GLU A 234 3.97 26.27 2.65
C GLU A 234 3.81 24.86 2.09
N ASN A 235 3.09 23.98 2.79
CA ASN A 235 2.81 22.62 2.32
C ASN A 235 2.03 22.62 1.00
N ASN A 236 1.03 23.51 0.89
CA ASN A 236 0.26 23.73 -0.34
C ASN A 236 1.10 24.30 -1.49
N LYS A 237 1.89 25.35 -1.20
CA LYS A 237 2.70 26.03 -2.22
C LYS A 237 3.84 25.18 -2.79
N PHE A 238 4.43 24.31 -1.99
CA PHE A 238 5.63 23.54 -2.36
C PHE A 238 5.38 22.04 -2.53
N GLN A 239 4.13 21.58 -2.40
CA GLN A 239 3.78 20.15 -2.33
C GLN A 239 4.73 19.38 -1.39
N ARG A 240 4.99 19.96 -0.20
CA ARG A 240 5.93 19.39 0.78
C ARG A 240 5.20 18.47 1.73
N LEU A 241 5.82 17.33 1.99
CA LEU A 241 5.40 16.41 3.04
C LEU A 241 6.14 16.72 4.34
N THR A 242 5.40 16.83 5.44
CA THR A 242 5.93 16.99 6.80
C THR A 242 5.49 15.78 7.62
N ARG A 243 6.43 15.02 8.20
CA ARG A 243 6.15 14.07 9.29
C ARG A 243 5.83 14.86 10.57
N ALA A 244 4.69 14.61 11.20
CA ALA A 244 4.44 14.99 12.58
C ALA A 244 4.34 13.70 13.43
N ASP A 245 5.24 13.54 14.39
CA ASP A 245 5.07 12.54 15.44
C ASP A 245 3.97 13.04 16.38
N PHE A 246 2.90 12.26 16.59
CA PHE A 246 2.04 12.39 17.76
C PHE A 246 2.42 11.29 18.75
N ASP A 247 2.78 11.72 19.96
CA ASP A 247 3.34 10.91 21.04
C ASP A 247 2.55 9.62 21.33
N LYS A 248 3.18 8.48 21.04
CA LYS A 248 3.25 7.35 21.95
C LYS A 248 4.64 6.76 21.86
N ILE A 249 5.57 7.31 22.65
CA ILE A 249 6.73 6.66 23.28
C ILE A 249 7.57 7.83 23.82
N VAL A 250 7.45 8.06 25.12
CA VAL A 250 8.57 8.42 26.01
C VAL A 250 9.86 7.95 25.35
N TRP A 251 10.93 8.75 25.23
CA TRP A 251 12.20 8.43 24.51
C TRP A 251 12.27 9.02 23.09
N GLY A 252 12.51 10.34 23.03
CA GLY A 252 12.58 11.10 21.81
C GLY A 252 13.65 10.64 20.81
N ARG A 253 13.18 10.36 19.58
CA ARG A 253 13.99 10.39 18.36
C ARG A 253 13.12 10.84 17.19
N HIS A 254 13.15 12.14 16.91
CA HIS A 254 12.59 12.72 15.70
C HIS A 254 13.40 12.28 14.48
N VAL A 255 12.85 11.40 13.65
CA VAL A 255 13.46 11.08 12.35
C VAL A 255 13.07 12.17 11.36
N LYS A 256 13.98 13.11 11.13
CA LYS A 256 13.87 14.11 10.06
C LYS A 256 13.99 13.42 8.71
N THR A 257 12.90 13.29 7.96
CA THR A 257 12.95 12.85 6.56
C THR A 257 13.50 13.99 5.69
N TYR A 258 14.61 13.75 4.99
CA TYR A 258 15.24 14.71 4.08
C TYR A 258 14.46 14.83 2.76
N TYR A 259 13.27 15.43 2.80
CA TYR A 259 12.36 15.52 1.65
C TYR A 259 13.06 16.02 0.38
N ASN A 260 13.80 17.13 0.46
CA ASN A 260 14.50 17.68 -0.71
C ASN A 260 15.50 16.67 -1.31
N LYS A 261 16.25 15.93 -0.48
CA LYS A 261 17.21 14.91 -0.96
C LYS A 261 16.51 13.67 -1.54
N ASN A 262 15.33 13.33 -1.04
CA ASN A 262 14.54 12.20 -1.55
C ASN A 262 13.84 12.57 -2.86
N TYR A 263 13.32 13.80 -2.94
CA TYR A 263 12.77 14.39 -4.15
C TYR A 263 13.83 14.53 -5.26
N GLU A 264 15.02 15.04 -4.93
CA GLU A 264 16.18 15.10 -5.85
C GLU A 264 16.61 13.71 -6.36
N LYS A 265 16.31 12.64 -5.61
CA LYS A 265 16.55 11.25 -5.98
C LYS A 265 15.36 10.57 -6.65
N GLY A 266 14.30 11.31 -6.97
CA GLY A 266 13.12 10.80 -7.67
C GLY A 266 12.09 10.10 -6.79
N TYR A 267 12.27 10.07 -5.47
CA TYR A 267 11.29 9.48 -4.55
C TYR A 267 10.19 10.49 -4.22
N ARG A 268 8.95 10.11 -4.50
CA ARG A 268 7.74 10.85 -4.12
C ARG A 268 6.90 9.96 -3.19
N CYS A 269 6.33 10.52 -2.13
CA CYS A 269 5.32 9.81 -1.35
C CYS A 269 3.96 10.16 -1.94
N ASN A 270 3.45 9.21 -2.70
CA ASN A 270 2.22 9.34 -3.48
C ASN A 270 0.98 9.05 -2.63
N PHE A 271 1.17 8.64 -1.37
CA PHE A 271 0.15 8.03 -0.52
C PHE A 271 0.24 8.54 0.93
N PRO A 272 -0.19 9.77 1.21
CA PRO A 272 -0.39 10.27 2.57
C PRO A 272 -1.52 9.52 3.27
N ALA A 273 -1.17 8.39 3.90
CA ALA A 273 -2.04 7.57 4.75
C ALA A 273 -2.40 8.31 6.04
N THR A 274 -3.59 8.09 6.58
CA THR A 274 -4.05 8.64 7.87
C THR A 274 -5.35 8.00 8.34
N ASP A 275 -5.60 8.02 9.64
CA ASP A 275 -6.88 7.65 10.25
C ASP A 275 -7.95 8.76 10.06
N ALA A 276 -7.54 10.01 9.77
CA ALA A 276 -8.42 11.17 9.70
C ALA A 276 -8.86 11.56 8.27
N TRP A 277 -8.96 10.59 7.37
CA TRP A 277 -9.21 10.80 5.93
C TRP A 277 -10.55 11.49 5.61
N ARG A 278 -11.54 11.43 6.51
CA ARG A 278 -12.83 12.15 6.39
C ARG A 278 -12.74 13.64 6.72
N SER A 279 -11.69 14.06 7.41
CA SER A 279 -11.63 15.43 7.93
C SER A 279 -11.56 16.45 6.78
N GLU A 280 -12.27 17.57 6.92
CA GLU A 280 -12.13 18.70 5.98
C GLU A 280 -10.68 19.20 5.91
N LYS A 281 -9.93 19.01 7.01
CA LYS A 281 -8.50 19.28 7.10
C LYS A 281 -7.69 18.47 6.09
N TYR A 282 -8.01 17.18 5.86
CA TYR A 282 -7.37 16.36 4.82
C TYR A 282 -7.46 17.03 3.45
N ASN A 283 -8.70 17.29 3.01
CA ASN A 283 -8.98 17.81 1.67
C ASN A 283 -8.40 19.21 1.48
N SER A 284 -8.31 20.00 2.56
CA SER A 284 -7.67 21.30 2.55
C SER A 284 -6.16 21.21 2.40
N CYS A 285 -5.52 20.20 3.02
CA CYS A 285 -4.08 19.98 2.99
C CYS A 285 -3.60 19.37 1.67
N PHE A 286 -4.43 18.55 1.02
CA PHE A 286 -4.10 17.85 -0.22
C PHE A 286 -5.13 18.10 -1.34
N PRO A 287 -5.41 19.36 -1.73
CA PRO A 287 -6.42 19.68 -2.74
C PRO A 287 -6.08 19.18 -4.16
N TRP A 288 -4.86 18.67 -4.35
CA TRP A 288 -4.35 18.06 -5.58
C TRP A 288 -4.36 16.53 -5.55
N SER A 289 -4.83 15.88 -4.47
CA SER A 289 -4.99 14.42 -4.47
C SER A 289 -6.09 14.01 -5.44
N ILE A 290 -5.89 12.90 -6.13
CA ILE A 290 -6.92 12.22 -6.94
C ILE A 290 -7.89 11.52 -6.01
#